data_AF-A0A535ENG1-F1
#
_entry.id   AF-A0A535ENG1-F1
#
_cell.length_a   1.000
_cell.length_b   1.000
_cell.length_c   1.000
_cell.angle_alpha   90.00
_cell.angle_beta   90.00
_cell.angle_gamma   90.00
#
_symmetry.space_group_name_H-M   'P 1'
#
loop_
_entity.id
_entity.type
_entity.pdbx_description
1 polymer ?
#
loop_
_entity_poly.entity_id
_entity_poly.type
_entity_poly.pdbx_seq_one_letter_code
_entity_poly.pdbx_strand_id
1 'polypeptide(L)'
;MRLRGGTHAGARRRVRHERHELLRCATSITGEGYDTWNRWATAGPGFACGINGGHPCAWGAIKALRGLAAIPSGSRSPLVLRAIDRGVELLLSRDPAEADYPAWNRVSPNWFKLGFPSGYVADMLQNLEVLAELGHARSPRLSHAIDAVLAKQDAQGRWRNELAYERRTWVPVERSRAASKWVTLRACRVLRAALG
;
A
#
# COMPACT_ATOMS: atom_id res chain seq x y z
N MET A 1 -13.68 -30.30 32.36
CA MET A 1 -13.31 -29.57 31.12
C MET A 1 -12.93 -28.13 31.51
N ARG A 2 -11.65 -27.86 31.78
CA ARG A 2 -11.17 -26.52 32.19
C ARG A 2 -10.78 -25.71 30.95
N LEU A 3 -11.44 -24.57 30.75
CA LEU A 3 -11.06 -23.55 29.78
C LEU A 3 -9.68 -22.99 30.15
N ARG A 4 -8.67 -23.17 29.28
CA ARG A 4 -7.36 -22.53 29.43
C ARG A 4 -7.49 -21.06 29.05
N GLY A 5 -7.44 -20.18 30.03
CA GLY A 5 -7.28 -18.74 29.84
C GLY A 5 -5.92 -18.44 29.19
N GLY A 6 -5.94 -17.72 28.07
CA GLY A 6 -4.74 -17.19 27.43
C GLY A 6 -4.07 -16.17 28.35
N THR A 7 -2.79 -16.39 28.67
CA THR A 7 -2.05 -15.54 29.61
C THR A 7 -1.55 -14.25 28.93
N HIS A 8 -1.57 -13.14 29.68
CA HIS A 8 -1.06 -11.81 29.29
C HIS A 8 0.39 -11.83 28.72
N ALA A 9 1.18 -12.85 29.05
CA ALA A 9 2.55 -13.04 28.57
C ALA A 9 2.62 -13.36 27.06
N GLY A 10 1.64 -14.10 26.52
CA GLY A 10 1.57 -14.43 25.09
C GLY A 10 1.29 -13.21 24.21
N ALA A 11 0.43 -12.31 24.68
CA ALA A 11 0.15 -11.03 24.03
C ALA A 11 1.38 -10.11 24.01
N ARG A 12 2.10 -9.99 25.14
CA ARG A 12 3.32 -9.16 25.22
C ARG A 12 4.47 -9.67 24.34
N ARG A 13 4.57 -10.99 24.11
CA ARG A 13 5.59 -11.59 23.23
C ARG A 13 5.28 -11.37 21.74
N ARG A 14 3.99 -11.45 21.34
CA ARG A 14 3.52 -11.12 19.98
C ARG A 14 3.80 -9.65 19.62
N VAL A 15 3.47 -8.74 20.52
CA VAL A 15 3.71 -7.29 20.32
C VAL A 15 5.21 -6.97 20.17
N ARG A 16 6.10 -7.67 20.88
CA ARG A 16 7.56 -7.51 20.69
C ARG A 16 8.05 -8.03 19.35
N HIS A 17 7.52 -9.14 18.86
CA HIS A 17 7.91 -9.71 17.56
C HIS A 17 7.39 -8.86 16.39
N GLU A 18 6.14 -8.39 16.46
CA GLU A 18 5.54 -7.50 15.46
C GLU A 18 6.30 -6.16 15.36
N ARG A 19 6.76 -5.61 16.49
CA ARG A 19 7.65 -4.44 16.50
C ARG A 19 9.01 -4.72 15.85
N HIS A 20 9.53 -5.94 15.99
CA HIS A 20 10.81 -6.31 15.39
C HIS A 20 10.72 -6.39 13.86
N GLU A 21 9.65 -6.97 13.31
CA GLU A 21 9.50 -7.09 11.85
C GLU A 21 9.23 -5.75 11.17
N LEU A 22 8.46 -4.85 11.79
CA LEU A 22 8.26 -3.50 11.24
C LEU A 22 9.53 -2.64 11.31
N LEU A 23 10.37 -2.86 12.32
CA LEU A 23 11.71 -2.27 12.35
C LEU A 23 12.60 -2.84 11.23
N ARG A 24 12.52 -4.14 10.95
CA ARG A 24 13.22 -4.75 9.79
C ARG A 24 12.72 -4.23 8.45
N CYS A 25 11.42 -3.95 8.33
CA CYS A 25 10.87 -3.28 7.16
C CYS A 25 11.49 -1.87 7.01
N ALA A 26 11.53 -1.09 8.09
CA ALA A 26 12.13 0.25 8.05
C ALA A 26 13.63 0.21 7.73
N THR A 27 14.42 -0.71 8.31
CA THR A 27 15.85 -0.87 7.96
C THR A 27 16.04 -1.30 6.51
N SER A 28 15.17 -2.16 5.98
CA SER A 28 15.24 -2.56 4.56
C SER A 28 15.02 -1.40 3.61
N ILE A 29 14.19 -0.42 4.00
CA ILE A 29 13.94 0.79 3.20
C ILE A 29 15.11 1.77 3.35
N THR A 30 15.62 1.96 4.57
CA THR A 30 16.66 2.95 4.83
C THR A 30 18.07 2.47 4.46
N GLY A 31 18.31 1.16 4.45
CA GLY A 31 19.62 0.55 4.35
C GLY A 31 20.42 0.55 5.66
N GLU A 32 19.86 1.06 6.76
CA GLU A 32 20.57 1.13 8.04
C GLU A 32 20.68 -0.25 8.69
N GLY A 33 21.90 -0.80 8.77
CA GLY A 33 22.14 -2.14 9.35
C GLY A 33 21.46 -3.25 8.55
N TYR A 34 21.39 -3.09 7.22
CA TYR A 34 20.68 -4.00 6.33
C TYR A 34 21.63 -4.60 5.29
N ASP A 35 22.28 -5.69 5.68
CA ASP A 35 23.44 -6.23 4.97
C ASP A 35 23.07 -7.20 3.83
N THR A 36 21.89 -7.81 3.89
CA THR A 36 21.46 -8.81 2.90
C THR A 36 19.97 -8.71 2.63
N TRP A 37 19.58 -8.89 1.37
CA TRP A 37 18.18 -8.90 0.97
C TRP A 37 17.93 -9.87 -0.17
N ASN A 38 16.70 -10.38 -0.22
CA ASN A 38 16.31 -11.29 -1.29
C ASN A 38 16.07 -10.47 -2.57
N ARG A 39 16.99 -10.58 -3.53
CA ARG A 39 16.89 -9.94 -4.86
C ARG A 39 15.55 -10.18 -5.56
N TRP A 40 14.84 -11.25 -5.25
CA TRP A 40 13.56 -11.61 -5.89
C TRP A 40 12.32 -10.95 -5.25
N ALA A 41 12.51 -10.02 -4.31
CA ALA A 41 11.43 -9.27 -3.65
C ALA A 41 11.67 -7.76 -3.70
N THR A 42 10.68 -6.94 -3.30
CA THR A 42 10.94 -5.52 -2.99
C THR A 42 11.41 -5.44 -1.53
N ALA A 43 12.70 -5.67 -1.33
CA ALA A 43 13.29 -5.69 0.00
C ALA A 43 14.62 -4.93 0.04
N GLY A 44 15.10 -4.35 -1.05
CA GLY A 44 16.36 -3.60 -1.04
C GLY A 44 16.20 -2.14 -0.57
N PRO A 45 17.29 -1.51 -0.11
CA PRO A 45 17.33 -0.08 0.21
C PRO A 45 16.74 0.78 -0.91
N GLY A 46 15.96 1.80 -0.54
CA GLY A 46 15.30 2.67 -1.51
C GLY A 46 14.25 1.96 -2.38
N PHE A 47 13.65 0.88 -1.87
CA PHE A 47 12.66 0.05 -2.56
C PHE A 47 13.20 -0.67 -3.80
N ALA A 48 14.50 -0.97 -3.83
CA ALA A 48 15.09 -1.76 -4.90
C ALA A 48 14.40 -3.14 -5.00
N CYS A 49 14.03 -3.49 -6.22
CA CYS A 49 13.16 -4.63 -6.51
C CYS A 49 13.71 -5.41 -7.69
N GLY A 50 14.11 -6.67 -7.51
CA GLY A 50 14.64 -7.44 -8.65
C GLY A 50 13.60 -7.83 -9.70
N ILE A 51 12.30 -7.83 -9.36
CA ILE A 51 11.23 -7.94 -10.36
C ILE A 51 11.21 -6.69 -11.26
N ASN A 52 11.55 -5.53 -10.70
CA ASN A 52 11.66 -4.26 -11.42
C ASN A 52 13.11 -3.96 -11.87
N GLY A 53 13.92 -4.98 -12.12
CA GLY A 53 15.30 -4.81 -12.61
C GLY A 53 16.24 -4.07 -11.63
N GLY A 54 15.91 -4.03 -10.34
CA GLY A 54 16.65 -3.28 -9.33
C GLY A 54 16.18 -1.84 -9.12
N HIS A 55 15.28 -1.32 -9.97
CA HIS A 55 14.73 0.02 -9.80
C HIS A 55 13.78 0.09 -8.58
N PRO A 56 13.63 1.29 -7.96
CA PRO A 56 12.63 1.54 -6.94
C PRO A 56 11.23 1.13 -7.42
N CYS A 57 10.51 0.34 -6.63
CA CYS A 57 9.21 -0.18 -7.03
C CYS A 57 8.07 0.42 -6.22
N ALA A 58 7.19 1.19 -6.89
CA ALA A 58 6.02 1.81 -6.26
C ALA A 58 5.08 0.77 -5.63
N TRP A 59 4.85 -0.40 -6.26
CA TRP A 59 4.04 -1.47 -5.66
C TRP A 59 4.61 -1.92 -4.32
N GLY A 60 5.91 -2.15 -4.24
CA GLY A 60 6.57 -2.55 -3.01
C GLY A 60 6.50 -1.45 -1.95
N ALA A 61 6.74 -0.20 -2.35
CA ALA A 61 6.64 0.96 -1.46
C ALA A 61 5.24 1.10 -0.84
N ILE A 62 4.17 0.98 -1.64
CA ILE A 62 2.79 1.05 -1.14
C ILE A 62 2.52 -0.01 -0.07
N LYS A 63 2.96 -1.27 -0.28
CA LYS A 63 2.74 -2.36 0.68
C LYS A 63 3.53 -2.14 1.96
N ALA A 64 4.79 -1.74 1.84
CA ALA A 64 5.66 -1.47 2.99
C ALA A 64 5.13 -0.28 3.81
N LEU A 65 4.78 0.82 3.14
CA LEU A 65 4.22 2.00 3.79
C LEU A 65 2.88 1.72 4.46
N ARG A 66 2.01 0.87 3.90
CA ARG A 66 0.79 0.44 4.61
C ARG A 66 1.11 -0.25 5.94
N GLY A 67 2.14 -1.09 5.97
CA GLY A 67 2.60 -1.73 7.21
C GLY A 67 3.12 -0.72 8.22
N LEU A 68 3.93 0.25 7.77
CA LEU A 68 4.47 1.29 8.65
C LEU A 68 3.40 2.31 9.11
N ALA A 69 2.44 2.64 8.25
CA ALA A 69 1.32 3.53 8.55
C ALA A 69 0.42 2.97 9.66
N ALA A 70 0.29 1.64 9.74
CA ALA A 70 -0.45 0.96 10.80
C ALA A 70 0.18 1.12 12.20
N ILE A 71 1.43 1.57 12.30
CA ILE A 71 2.03 1.96 13.59
C ILE A 71 1.40 3.28 14.03
N PRO A 72 0.82 3.36 15.24
CA PRO A 72 0.29 4.62 15.77
C PRO A 72 1.33 5.73 15.71
N SER A 73 0.93 6.93 15.27
CA SER A 73 1.86 8.05 14.99
C SER A 73 2.82 8.33 16.15
N GLY A 74 2.33 8.41 17.39
CA GLY A 74 3.14 8.63 18.59
C GLY A 74 4.05 7.46 18.99
N SER A 75 3.95 6.31 18.32
CA SER A 75 4.81 5.13 18.54
C SER A 75 5.79 4.88 17.39
N ARG A 76 5.83 5.73 16.36
CA ARG A 76 6.76 5.62 15.23
C ARG A 76 8.15 6.07 15.69
N SER A 77 9.14 5.19 15.56
CA SER A 77 10.53 5.53 15.87
C SER A 77 11.13 6.45 14.80
N PRO A 78 12.26 7.15 15.08
CA PRO A 78 12.94 7.96 14.06
C PRO A 78 13.30 7.19 12.78
N LEU A 79 13.67 5.91 12.92
CA LEU A 79 13.94 5.03 11.77
C LEU A 79 12.68 4.81 10.92
N VAL A 80 11.55 4.53 11.55
CA VAL A 80 10.26 4.36 10.86
C VAL A 80 9.83 5.64 10.15
N LEU A 81 10.01 6.80 10.79
CA LEU A 81 9.70 8.09 10.18
C LEU A 81 10.55 8.33 8.93
N ARG A 82 11.87 8.11 8.98
CA ARG A 82 12.73 8.20 7.79
C ARG A 82 12.32 7.24 6.67
N ALA A 83 11.93 6.01 7.01
CA ALA A 83 11.45 5.05 6.03
C ALA A 83 10.13 5.48 5.38
N ILE A 84 9.21 6.06 6.18
CA ILE A 84 7.97 6.67 5.70
C ILE A 84 8.29 7.82 4.75
N ASP A 85 9.16 8.76 5.15
CA ASP A 85 9.52 9.93 4.35
C ASP A 85 10.08 9.51 2.99
N ARG A 86 11.01 8.54 2.96
CA ARG A 86 11.56 8.00 1.70
C ARG A 86 10.48 7.38 0.81
N GLY A 87 9.51 6.68 1.39
CA GLY A 87 8.41 6.09 0.65
C GLY A 87 7.44 7.13 0.11
N VAL A 88 7.09 8.13 0.91
CA VAL A 88 6.23 9.25 0.50
C VAL A 88 6.90 10.03 -0.64
N GLU A 89 8.19 10.33 -0.53
CA GLU A 89 8.94 11.00 -1.59
C GLU A 89 8.96 10.18 -2.87
N LEU A 90 9.17 8.86 -2.81
CA LEU A 90 9.07 8.00 -3.98
C LEU A 90 7.66 8.07 -4.60
N LEU A 91 6.61 7.90 -3.81
CA LEU A 91 5.23 7.85 -4.31
C LEU A 91 4.72 9.19 -4.84
N LEU A 92 5.27 10.32 -4.35
CA LEU A 92 4.97 11.67 -4.81
C LEU A 92 6.00 12.24 -5.81
N SER A 93 7.01 11.45 -6.21
CA SER A 93 8.01 11.87 -7.21
C SER A 93 7.47 11.91 -8.64
N ARG A 94 6.31 11.29 -8.86
CA ARG A 94 5.66 11.04 -10.14
C ARG A 94 4.16 11.19 -10.00
N ASP A 95 3.47 11.43 -11.10
CA ASP A 95 2.02 11.55 -11.10
C ASP A 95 1.40 10.14 -11.02
N PRO A 96 0.62 9.80 -9.97
CA PRO A 96 -0.02 8.50 -9.89
C PRO A 96 -1.03 8.22 -11.02
N ALA A 97 -1.54 9.25 -11.70
CA ALA A 97 -2.43 9.11 -12.86
C ALA A 97 -1.68 8.70 -14.14
N GLU A 98 -0.39 8.99 -14.24
CA GLU A 98 0.49 8.57 -15.34
C GLU A 98 1.29 7.31 -14.99
N ALA A 99 1.58 7.15 -13.69
CA ALA A 99 2.35 6.06 -13.10
C ALA A 99 3.74 5.87 -13.72
N ASP A 100 4.38 6.97 -14.13
CA ASP A 100 5.72 7.04 -14.74
C ASP A 100 6.87 6.85 -13.72
N TYR A 101 6.64 5.99 -12.72
CA TYR A 101 7.66 5.56 -11.76
C TYR A 101 8.82 4.83 -12.46
N PRO A 102 10.03 4.83 -11.87
CA PRO A 102 11.15 4.04 -12.36
C PRO A 102 10.73 2.58 -12.60
N ALA A 103 10.86 2.12 -13.84
CA ALA A 103 10.45 0.78 -14.23
C ALA A 103 11.42 0.19 -15.26
N TRP A 104 11.61 -1.13 -15.21
CA TRP A 104 12.48 -1.83 -16.16
C TRP A 104 11.98 -1.77 -17.62
N ASN A 105 10.66 -1.77 -17.84
CA ASN A 105 10.08 -1.84 -19.19
C ASN A 105 9.00 -0.79 -19.46
N ARG A 106 7.87 -0.87 -18.74
CA ARG A 106 6.66 -0.12 -19.01
C ARG A 106 5.79 -0.03 -17.78
N VAL A 107 4.93 0.97 -17.77
CA VAL A 107 3.83 1.07 -16.81
C VAL A 107 2.92 -0.15 -16.93
N SER A 108 2.60 -0.77 -15.79
CA SER A 108 1.69 -1.92 -15.77
C SER A 108 0.24 -1.44 -15.93
N PRO A 109 -0.54 -1.99 -16.88
CA PRO A 109 -1.94 -1.62 -17.03
C PRO A 109 -2.80 -1.99 -15.82
N ASN A 110 -2.30 -2.84 -14.92
CA ASN A 110 -3.01 -3.18 -13.70
C ASN A 110 -2.98 -2.06 -12.65
N TRP A 111 -2.06 -1.09 -12.77
CA TRP A 111 -2.03 0.09 -11.90
C TRP A 111 -3.36 0.86 -11.95
N PHE A 112 -3.97 0.95 -13.13
CA PHE A 112 -5.20 1.71 -13.38
C PHE A 112 -6.49 0.91 -13.15
N LYS A 113 -6.40 -0.35 -12.73
CA LYS A 113 -7.56 -1.22 -12.49
C LYS A 113 -7.87 -1.26 -10.99
N LEU A 114 -8.82 -0.46 -10.55
CA LEU A 114 -9.21 -0.39 -9.14
C LEU A 114 -9.86 -1.72 -8.74
N GLY A 115 -9.23 -2.44 -7.81
CA GLY A 115 -9.56 -3.84 -7.57
C GLY A 115 -9.67 -4.23 -6.10
N PHE A 116 -10.39 -5.31 -5.83
CA PHE A 116 -10.39 -5.96 -4.51
C PHE A 116 -10.63 -7.48 -4.65
N PRO A 117 -9.98 -8.33 -3.84
CA PRO A 117 -8.97 -8.03 -2.81
C PRO A 117 -7.65 -7.53 -3.42
N SER A 118 -6.92 -6.71 -2.65
CA SER A 118 -5.59 -6.25 -3.04
C SER A 118 -4.56 -7.35 -2.77
N GLY A 119 -4.19 -8.09 -3.83
CA GLY A 119 -3.17 -9.14 -3.76
C GLY A 119 -1.75 -8.61 -3.95
N TYR A 120 -0.94 -9.31 -4.74
CA TYR A 120 0.46 -8.97 -5.01
C TYR A 120 0.62 -7.71 -5.88
N VAL A 121 -0.38 -7.34 -6.69
CA VAL A 121 -0.39 -6.07 -7.42
C VAL A 121 -0.93 -4.96 -6.51
N ALA A 122 -0.38 -3.75 -6.66
CA ALA A 122 -1.01 -2.53 -6.13
C ALA A 122 -1.65 -1.73 -7.27
N ASP A 123 -2.73 -1.03 -6.95
CA ASP A 123 -3.44 -0.11 -7.85
C ASP A 123 -3.25 1.34 -7.40
N MET A 124 -3.59 2.28 -8.28
CA MET A 124 -3.54 3.72 -8.02
C MET A 124 -4.32 4.09 -6.75
N LEU A 125 -5.49 3.47 -6.53
CA LEU A 125 -6.29 3.73 -5.34
C LEU A 125 -5.56 3.30 -4.05
N GLN A 126 -4.79 2.22 -4.07
CA GLN A 126 -3.99 1.79 -2.93
C GLN A 126 -2.85 2.76 -2.61
N ASN A 127 -2.28 3.39 -3.65
CA ASN A 127 -1.32 4.48 -3.47
C ASN A 127 -1.96 5.67 -2.75
N LEU A 128 -3.14 6.10 -3.22
CA LEU A 128 -3.86 7.22 -2.61
C LEU A 128 -4.30 6.91 -1.17
N GLU A 129 -4.73 5.67 -0.90
CA GLU A 129 -5.07 5.24 0.47
C GLU A 129 -3.88 5.38 1.42
N VAL A 130 -2.70 4.87 1.04
CA VAL A 130 -1.54 4.91 1.95
C VAL A 130 -1.04 6.34 2.15
N LEU A 131 -1.05 7.17 1.09
CA LEU A 131 -0.72 8.58 1.20
C LEU A 131 -1.73 9.32 2.08
N ALA A 132 -3.01 9.00 2.00
CA ALA A 132 -4.04 9.57 2.86
C ALA A 132 -3.85 9.17 4.33
N GLU A 133 -3.58 7.89 4.61
CA GLU A 133 -3.27 7.38 5.97
C GLU A 133 -2.03 8.05 6.58
N LEU A 134 -1.09 8.47 5.74
CA LEU A 134 0.13 9.17 6.14
C LEU A 134 -0.03 10.70 6.18
N GLY A 135 -1.23 11.23 5.90
CA GLY A 135 -1.53 12.67 6.02
C GLY A 135 -1.30 13.49 4.76
N HIS A 136 -1.06 12.86 3.60
CA HIS A 136 -0.78 13.51 2.32
C HIS A 136 -1.96 13.54 1.35
N ALA A 137 -3.18 13.24 1.82
CA ALA A 137 -4.38 13.15 0.96
C ALA A 137 -4.66 14.42 0.14
N ARG A 138 -4.30 15.59 0.67
CA ARG A 138 -4.54 16.91 0.05
C ARG A 138 -3.33 17.47 -0.71
N SER A 139 -2.33 16.63 -0.98
CA SER A 139 -1.18 17.04 -1.79
C SER A 139 -1.65 17.46 -3.18
N PRO A 140 -1.28 18.65 -3.69
CA PRO A 140 -1.63 19.08 -5.05
C PRO A 140 -1.12 18.11 -6.12
N ARG A 141 -0.06 17.36 -5.83
CA ARG A 141 0.50 16.33 -6.74
C ARG A 141 -0.45 15.14 -6.97
N LEU A 142 -1.55 15.05 -6.21
CA LEU A 142 -2.53 13.96 -6.32
C LEU A 142 -3.80 14.37 -7.08
N SER A 143 -3.92 15.63 -7.53
CA SER A 143 -5.14 16.13 -8.18
C SER A 143 -5.59 15.25 -9.36
N HIS A 144 -4.68 14.99 -10.31
CA HIS A 144 -5.00 14.19 -11.50
C HIS A 144 -5.42 12.75 -11.13
N ALA A 145 -4.78 12.16 -10.12
CA ALA A 145 -5.12 10.83 -9.64
C ALA A 145 -6.50 10.80 -8.95
N ILE A 146 -6.84 11.85 -8.21
CA ILE A 146 -8.17 12.02 -7.62
C ILE A 146 -9.23 12.19 -8.71
N ASP A 147 -8.97 13.00 -9.72
CA ASP A 147 -9.86 13.18 -10.88
C ASP A 147 -10.06 11.85 -11.63
N ALA A 148 -8.99 11.07 -11.80
CA ALA A 148 -9.07 9.75 -12.42
C ALA A 148 -9.88 8.75 -11.57
N VAL A 149 -9.88 8.86 -10.23
CA VAL A 149 -10.78 8.08 -9.37
C VAL A 149 -12.22 8.55 -9.54
N LEU A 150 -12.49 9.85 -9.52
CA LEU A 150 -13.84 10.41 -9.70
C LEU A 150 -14.43 10.03 -11.06
N ALA A 151 -13.64 10.08 -12.14
CA ALA A 151 -14.07 9.70 -13.49
C ALA A 151 -14.52 8.23 -13.60
N LYS A 152 -14.09 7.36 -12.67
CA LYS A 152 -14.50 5.94 -12.61
C LYS A 152 -15.78 5.70 -11.80
N GLN A 153 -16.35 6.73 -11.18
CA GLN A 153 -17.58 6.63 -10.40
C GLN A 153 -18.78 6.41 -11.33
N ASP A 154 -19.66 5.46 -10.99
CA ASP A 154 -20.93 5.28 -11.69
C ASP A 154 -21.99 6.31 -11.27
N ALA A 155 -23.11 6.37 -11.98
CA ALA A 155 -24.21 7.29 -11.69
C ALA A 155 -24.89 7.07 -10.32
N GLN A 156 -24.60 5.95 -9.63
CA GLN A 156 -25.06 5.65 -8.28
C GLN A 156 -23.98 5.89 -7.22
N GLY A 157 -22.84 6.48 -7.60
CA GLY A 157 -21.76 6.79 -6.68
C GLY A 157 -20.87 5.59 -6.32
N ARG A 158 -20.81 4.55 -7.16
CA ARG A 158 -20.07 3.30 -6.89
C ARG A 158 -18.94 3.09 -7.88
N TRP A 159 -18.00 2.23 -7.51
CA TRP A 159 -16.87 1.82 -8.36
C TRP A 159 -16.93 0.34 -8.70
N ARG A 160 -16.43 0.00 -9.89
CA ARG A 160 -16.33 -1.39 -10.36
C ARG A 160 -15.10 -2.09 -9.77
N ASN A 161 -15.19 -3.40 -9.58
CA ASN A 161 -14.01 -4.24 -9.31
C ASN A 161 -13.29 -4.60 -10.62
N GLU A 162 -12.37 -3.76 -11.07
CA GLU A 162 -11.71 -3.91 -12.38
C GLU A 162 -10.63 -4.99 -12.39
N LEU A 163 -10.13 -5.38 -11.21
CA LEU A 163 -9.15 -6.45 -11.03
C LEU A 163 -9.52 -7.34 -9.83
N ALA A 164 -10.41 -8.30 -10.08
CA ALA A 164 -10.77 -9.30 -9.11
C ALA A 164 -9.77 -10.47 -9.13
N TYR A 165 -9.42 -10.98 -7.96
CA TYR A 165 -8.62 -12.20 -7.78
C TYR A 165 -9.51 -13.45 -7.81
N GLU A 166 -10.41 -13.52 -8.79
CA GLU A 166 -11.32 -14.67 -8.95
C GLU A 166 -10.53 -15.98 -9.06
N ARG A 167 -10.98 -17.01 -8.34
CA ARG A 167 -10.35 -18.34 -8.28
C ARG A 167 -8.90 -18.35 -7.75
N ARG A 168 -8.39 -17.21 -7.27
CA ARG A 168 -7.09 -17.10 -6.58
C ARG A 168 -7.24 -17.01 -5.06
N THR A 169 -8.48 -17.04 -4.58
CA THR A 169 -8.87 -17.03 -3.17
C THR A 169 -9.75 -18.24 -2.87
N TRP A 170 -9.69 -18.73 -1.63
CA TRP A 170 -10.50 -19.86 -1.15
C TRP A 170 -12.01 -19.61 -1.29
N VAL A 171 -12.42 -18.35 -1.13
CA VAL A 171 -13.81 -17.91 -1.27
C VAL A 171 -13.89 -16.77 -2.29
N PRO A 172 -14.95 -16.74 -3.13
CA PRO A 172 -15.19 -15.59 -3.99
C PRO A 172 -15.56 -14.38 -3.12
N VAL A 173 -14.91 -13.24 -3.37
CA VAL A 173 -15.16 -12.00 -2.62
C VAL A 173 -16.25 -11.17 -3.28
N GLU A 174 -16.03 -10.77 -4.54
CA GLU A 174 -17.00 -10.06 -5.39
C GLU A 174 -16.72 -10.39 -6.85
N ARG A 175 -17.73 -10.19 -7.71
CA ARG A 175 -17.63 -10.45 -9.16
C ARG A 175 -16.76 -9.39 -9.84
N SER A 176 -15.91 -9.83 -10.77
CA SER A 176 -15.12 -8.98 -11.64
C SER A 176 -16.01 -8.09 -12.52
N ARG A 177 -15.58 -6.83 -12.73
CA ARG A 177 -16.21 -5.80 -13.56
C ARG A 177 -17.61 -5.34 -13.13
N ALA A 178 -18.16 -5.88 -12.04
CA ALA A 178 -19.38 -5.40 -11.42
C ALA A 178 -19.10 -4.30 -10.39
N ALA A 179 -20.12 -3.51 -10.03
CA ALA A 179 -20.05 -2.58 -8.90
C ALA A 179 -19.63 -3.33 -7.62
N SER A 180 -18.74 -2.72 -6.84
CA SER A 180 -18.05 -3.35 -5.71
C SER A 180 -18.19 -2.54 -4.45
N LYS A 181 -18.64 -3.18 -3.36
CA LYS A 181 -18.74 -2.51 -2.06
C LYS A 181 -17.37 -2.17 -1.50
N TRP A 182 -16.37 -3.01 -1.76
CA TRP A 182 -15.02 -2.83 -1.24
C TRP A 182 -14.28 -1.73 -1.99
N VAL A 183 -14.30 -1.74 -3.32
CA VAL A 183 -13.67 -0.66 -4.10
C VAL A 183 -14.37 0.67 -3.84
N THR A 184 -15.71 0.66 -3.72
CA THR A 184 -16.48 1.87 -3.37
C THR A 184 -16.07 2.41 -2.00
N LEU A 185 -15.98 1.56 -0.96
CA LEU A 185 -15.55 2.01 0.37
C LEU A 185 -14.12 2.61 0.34
N ARG A 186 -13.20 1.96 -0.37
CA ARG A 186 -11.82 2.44 -0.54
C ARG A 186 -11.80 3.82 -1.22
N ALA A 187 -12.53 3.97 -2.33
CA ALA A 187 -12.64 5.22 -3.07
C ALA A 187 -13.25 6.34 -2.22
N CYS A 188 -14.38 6.09 -1.55
CA CYS A 188 -15.02 7.08 -0.69
C CYS A 188 -14.11 7.55 0.45
N ARG A 189 -13.31 6.65 1.05
CA ARG A 189 -12.35 7.04 2.11
C ARG A 189 -11.26 7.97 1.58
N VAL A 190 -10.71 7.66 0.42
CA VAL A 190 -9.71 8.51 -0.25
C VAL A 190 -10.31 9.87 -0.61
N LEU A 191 -11.47 9.88 -1.26
CA LEU A 191 -12.13 11.11 -1.68
C LEU A 191 -12.52 11.99 -0.49
N ARG A 192 -13.04 11.41 0.60
CA ARG A 192 -13.30 12.15 1.84
C ARG A 192 -12.03 12.77 2.44
N ALA A 193 -10.91 12.05 2.43
CA ALA A 193 -9.66 12.58 2.94
C ALA A 193 -9.11 13.73 2.06
N ALA A 194 -9.27 13.61 0.74
CA ALA A 194 -8.77 14.57 -0.24
C ALA A 194 -9.65 15.83 -0.36
N LEU A 195 -10.98 15.68 -0.31
CA LEU A 195 -11.94 16.73 -0.68
C LEU A 195 -12.71 17.33 0.51
N GLY A 196 -12.73 16.67 1.67
CA GLY A 196 -13.51 17.06 2.84
C GLY A 196 -14.80 16.27 3.01
#